data_AF-N6VUS6-F1
#
_entry.id   AF-N6VUS6-F1
#
_cell.length_a   1.000
_cell.length_b   1.000
_cell.length_c   1.000
_cell.angle_alpha   90.00
_cell.angle_beta   90.00
_cell.angle_gamma   90.00
#
_symmetry.space_group_name_H-M   'P 1'
#
loop_
_entity.id
_entity.type
_entity.pdbx_description
1 polymer ?
#
loop_
_entity_poly.entity_id
_entity_poly.type
_entity_poly.pdbx_seq_one_letter_code
_entity_poly.pdbx_strand_id
1 'polypeptide(L)' 'MMRKFFFFVMVLVFLGADSVLAFECIEIGREIAVQKSGVLVRSTPVVKDGRDTCVVVVVVPAREGEKLRRVEVTVPVD' A
#
# COMPACT_ATOMS: atom_id res chain seq x y z
N MET A 1 11.87 -39.48 -2.36
CA MET A 1 10.73 -38.57 -2.61
C MET A 1 10.66 -37.40 -1.63
N MET A 2 10.90 -37.57 -0.33
CA MET A 2 10.83 -36.50 0.69
C MET A 2 11.69 -35.26 0.40
N ARG A 3 12.90 -35.40 -0.14
CA ARG A 3 13.79 -34.26 -0.42
C ARG A 3 13.24 -33.30 -1.47
N LYS A 4 12.47 -33.79 -2.46
CA LYS A 4 11.79 -32.94 -3.46
C LYS A 4 10.61 -32.20 -2.85
N PHE A 5 9.86 -32.87 -1.97
CA PHE A 5 8.76 -32.27 -1.22
C PHE A 5 9.25 -31.16 -0.29
N PHE A 6 10.36 -31.39 0.40
CA PHE A 6 10.99 -30.41 1.28
C PHE A 6 11.45 -29.16 0.50
N PHE A 7 12.05 -29.36 -0.67
CA PHE A 7 12.40 -28.25 -1.56
C PHE A 7 11.19 -27.47 -2.05
N PHE A 8 10.09 -28.17 -2.40
CA PHE A 8 8.87 -27.53 -2.88
C PHE A 8 8.20 -26.68 -1.79
N VAL A 9 8.17 -27.18 -0.55
CA VAL A 9 7.62 -26.46 0.61
C VAL A 9 8.50 -25.24 0.95
N MET A 10 9.83 -25.36 0.87
CA MET A 10 10.74 -24.25 1.15
C MET A 10 10.55 -23.08 0.15
N VAL A 11 10.36 -23.37 -1.13
CA VAL A 11 10.14 -22.34 -2.17
C VAL A 11 8.80 -21.61 -1.97
N LEU A 12 7.76 -22.31 -1.51
CA LEU A 12 6.46 -21.70 -1.21
C LEU A 12 6.50 -20.73 -0.02
N VAL A 13 7.33 -20.99 0.99
CA VAL A 13 7.44 -20.13 2.18
C VAL A 13 8.17 -18.81 1.87
N PHE A 14 9.17 -18.84 0.99
CA PHE A 14 9.95 -17.63 0.66
C PHE A 14 9.21 -16.62 -0.23
N LEU A 15 8.13 -16.99 -0.91
CA LEU A 15 7.39 -16.11 -1.83
C LEU A 15 6.31 -15.25 -1.15
N GLY A 16 6.04 -15.43 0.15
CA GLY A 16 4.89 -14.81 0.83
C GLY A 16 5.15 -13.50 1.60
N ALA A 17 6.40 -13.06 1.75
CA ALA A 17 6.73 -11.96 2.67
C ALA A 17 6.38 -10.56 2.13
N ASP A 18 6.52 -10.32 0.83
CA ASP A 18 6.34 -8.98 0.25
C ASP A 18 4.87 -8.52 0.19
N SER A 19 3.93 -9.46 0.29
CA SER A 19 2.49 -9.18 0.22
C SER A 19 1.92 -8.46 1.44
N VAL A 20 2.58 -8.55 2.61
CA VAL A 20 2.03 -8.03 3.87
C VAL A 20 2.07 -6.48 3.89
N LEU A 21 3.22 -5.88 3.57
CA LEU A 21 3.38 -4.41 3.51
C LEU A 21 2.49 -3.77 2.44
N ALA A 22 2.35 -4.43 1.28
CA ALA A 22 1.48 -3.94 0.21
C ALA A 22 0.00 -3.92 0.64
N PHE A 23 -0.43 -4.93 1.41
CA PHE A 23 -1.79 -5.01 1.92
C PHE A 23 -2.09 -3.91 2.94
N GLU A 24 -1.18 -3.69 3.90
CA GLU A 24 -1.33 -2.64 4.92
C GLU A 24 -1.40 -1.23 4.30
N CYS A 25 -0.54 -0.94 3.32
CA CYS A 25 -0.59 0.35 2.63
C CYS A 25 -1.91 0.59 1.89
N ILE A 26 -2.54 -0.46 1.36
CA ILE A 26 -3.84 -0.34 0.68
C ILE A 26 -4.94 0.01 1.68
N GLU A 27 -4.94 -0.64 2.85
CA GLU A 27 -5.96 -0.40 3.87
C GLU A 27 -5.84 1.01 4.46
N ILE A 28 -4.61 1.42 4.82
CA ILE A 28 -4.30 2.80 5.26
C ILE A 28 -4.71 3.82 4.19
N GLY A 29 -4.38 3.53 2.92
CA GLY A 29 -4.72 4.40 1.81
C GLY A 29 -6.22 4.55 1.60
N ARG A 30 -6.97 3.46 1.80
CA ARG A 30 -8.44 3.45 1.73
C ARG A 30 -9.03 4.32 2.84
N GLU A 31 -8.53 4.20 4.06
CA GLU A 31 -8.99 5.01 5.18
C GLU A 31 -8.77 6.51 4.93
N ILE A 32 -7.57 6.90 4.45
CA ILE A 32 -7.27 8.30 4.12
C ILE A 32 -8.17 8.81 3.00
N ALA A 33 -8.45 7.99 1.98
CA ALA A 33 -9.34 8.38 0.90
C ALA A 33 -10.75 8.68 1.41
N VAL A 34 -11.29 7.84 2.31
CA VAL A 34 -12.60 8.07 2.95
C VAL A 34 -12.57 9.34 3.80
N GLN A 35 -11.54 9.53 4.64
CA GLN A 35 -11.40 10.72 5.47
C GLN A 35 -11.33 12.02 4.63
N LYS A 36 -10.71 11.97 3.45
CA LYS A 36 -10.60 13.11 2.53
C LYS A 36 -11.79 13.25 1.57
N SER A 37 -12.83 12.43 1.72
CA SER A 37 -13.98 12.38 0.79
C SER A 37 -13.54 12.22 -0.67
N GLY A 38 -12.44 11.50 -0.88
CA GLY A 38 -11.77 11.31 -2.16
C GLY A 38 -11.68 9.85 -2.57
N VAL A 39 -10.99 9.60 -3.68
CA VAL A 39 -10.77 8.27 -4.23
C VAL A 39 -9.29 7.93 -4.14
N LEU A 40 -8.98 6.74 -3.62
CA LEU A 40 -7.62 6.21 -3.64
C LEU A 40 -7.23 5.87 -5.07
N VAL A 41 -6.20 6.54 -5.60
CA VAL A 41 -5.68 6.30 -6.96
C VAL A 41 -4.47 5.38 -6.93
N ARG A 42 -3.62 5.53 -5.91
CA ARG A 42 -2.40 4.73 -5.77
C ARG A 42 -2.06 4.60 -4.30
N SER A 43 -1.67 3.40 -3.90
CA SER A 43 -0.94 3.17 -2.66
C SER A 43 0.28 2.32 -3.00
N THR A 44 1.46 2.75 -2.59
CA THR A 44 2.70 2.03 -2.90
C THR A 44 3.60 2.00 -1.66
N PRO A 45 4.03 0.80 -1.21
CA PRO A 45 5.05 0.69 -0.19
C PRO A 45 6.40 1.13 -0.77
N VAL A 46 7.11 1.96 -0.02
CA VAL A 46 8.41 2.56 -0.36
C VAL A 46 9.25 2.59 0.90
N VAL A 47 10.49 2.12 0.81
CA VAL A 47 11.45 2.28 1.91
C VAL A 47 12.04 3.68 1.84
N LYS A 48 11.80 4.51 2.84
CA LYS A 48 12.33 5.87 2.94
C LYS A 48 13.11 6.03 4.24
N ASP A 49 14.36 6.49 4.14
CA ASP A 49 15.25 6.67 5.30
C ASP A 49 15.41 5.40 6.16
N GLY A 50 15.36 4.23 5.54
CA GLY A 50 15.46 2.93 6.20
C GLY A 50 14.18 2.46 6.92
N ARG A 51 13.05 3.16 6.72
CA ARG A 51 11.74 2.80 7.27
C ARG A 51 10.78 2.44 6.15
N ASP A 52 9.93 1.44 6.40
CA ASP A 52 8.82 1.13 5.51
C ASP A 52 7.81 2.29 5.55
N THR A 53 7.46 2.81 4.38
CA THR A 53 6.59 3.98 4.25
C THR A 53 5.61 3.78 3.10
N CYS A 54 4.35 4.13 3.28
CA CYS A 54 3.35 4.09 2.23
C CYS A 54 3.20 5.46 1.57
N VAL A 55 3.37 5.53 0.25
CA VAL A 55 2.99 6.70 -0.54
C VAL A 55 1.56 6.49 -1.04
N VAL A 56 0.64 7.30 -0.52
CA VAL A 56 -0.79 7.25 -0.79
C VAL A 56 -1.18 8.47 -1.63
N VAL A 57 -1.78 8.23 -2.77
CA VAL A 57 -2.29 9.27 -3.65
C VAL A 57 -3.81 9.23 -3.66
N VAL A 58 -4.43 10.27 -3.11
CA VAL A 58 -5.87 10.46 -3.10
C VAL A 58 -6.23 11.59 -4.05
N VAL A 59 -7.23 11.36 -4.89
CA VAL A 59 -7.84 12.41 -5.69
C VAL A 59 -9.15 12.81 -5.03
N VAL A 60 -9.23 14.07 -4.59
CA VAL A 60 -10.45 14.65 -4.06
C VAL A 60 -11.20 15.29 -5.23
N PRO A 61 -12.39 14.79 -5.59
CA PRO A 61 -13.18 15.36 -6.67
C PRO A 61 -13.59 16.78 -6.33
N ALA A 62 -13.56 17.64 -7.34
CA ALA A 62 -14.14 18.98 -7.28
C ALA A 62 -15.62 18.89 -6.93
N ARG A 63 -16.02 19.46 -5.78
CA ARG A 63 -17.42 19.77 -5.48
C ARG A 63 -17.58 21.28 -5.49
N GLU A 64 -18.73 21.76 -5.97
CA GLU A 64 -19.11 23.18 -5.92
C GLU A 64 -18.15 24.16 -6.63
N GLY A 65 -17.53 23.73 -7.74
CA GLY A 65 -16.67 24.61 -8.55
C GLY A 65 -15.23 24.75 -8.04
N GLU A 66 -14.85 24.02 -6.98
CA GLU A 66 -13.45 23.92 -6.56
C GLU A 66 -12.60 23.15 -7.59
N LYS A 67 -11.28 23.39 -7.61
CA LYS A 67 -10.37 22.68 -8.52
C LYS A 67 -10.09 21.27 -7.99
N LEU A 68 -9.94 20.30 -8.89
CA LEU A 68 -9.50 18.94 -8.54
C LEU A 68 -8.21 19.00 -7.71
N ARG A 69 -8.21 18.40 -6.51
CA ARG A 69 -7.04 18.36 -5.63
C ARG A 69 -6.46 16.95 -5.61
N ARG A 70 -5.23 16.81 -6.10
CA ARG A 70 -4.44 15.59 -5.92
C ARG A 70 -3.65 15.75 -4.63
N VAL A 71 -3.98 14.92 -3.64
CA VAL A 71 -3.33 14.93 -2.32
C VAL A 71 -2.45 13.70 -2.25
N GLU A 72 -1.14 13.94 -2.14
CA GLU A 72 -0.16 12.89 -1.90
C GLU A 72 0.22 12.91 -0.43
N VAL A 73 0.02 11.78 0.25
CA VAL A 73 0.26 11.59 1.67
C VAL A 73 1.29 10.49 1.82
N THR A 74 2.35 10.78 2.56
CA THR A 74 3.35 9.78 2.95
C THR A 74 3.07 9.35 4.38
N VAL A 75 2.86 8.05 4.60
CA VAL A 75 2.49 7.49 5.90
C VAL A 75 3.53 6.45 6.31
N PRO A 76 4.18 6.55 7.48
CA PRO A 76 5.04 5.47 7.98
C PRO A 76 4.20 4.23 8.30
N VAL A 77 4.71 3.05 7.97
CA VAL A 77 4.20 1.76 8.46
C VAL A 77 5.21 1.30 9.50
N ASP A 78 4.85 1.44 10.78
CA ASP A 78 5.64 1.01 11.94
C ASP A 78 5.24 -0.39 12.40
#